data_AF-A0A7G9Y5J5-F1
#
_entry.id   AF-A0A7G9Y5J5-F1
#
_cell.length_a   1.000
_cell.length_b   1.000
_cell.length_c   1.000
_cell.angle_alpha   90.00
_cell.angle_beta   90.00
_cell.angle_gamma   90.00
#
_symmetry.space_group_name_H-M   'P 1'
#
loop_
_entity.id
_entity.type
_entity.pdbx_description
1 polymer ?
#
loop_
_entity_poly.entity_id
_entity_poly.type
_entity_poly.pdbx_seq_one_letter_code
_entity_poly.pdbx_strand_id
1 'polypeptide(L)' 'MDADGGNKQVLLCLPDSSGKINDLAWSPDGSEIAFVFQPDSGNRDIYVLDVPAVSAIAGVVSE' A
#
# COMPACT_ATOMS: atom_id res chain seq x y z
N MET A 1 3.11 -6.13 13.07
CA MET A 1 3.91 -5.06 12.44
C MET A 1 5.09 -4.77 13.32
N ASP A 2 6.31 -4.90 12.77
CA ASP A 2 7.58 -4.57 13.42
C ASP A 2 7.80 -3.05 13.40
N ALA A 3 8.02 -2.43 14.56
CA ALA A 3 8.13 -0.96 14.70
C ALA A 3 9.49 -0.39 14.25
N ASP A 4 10.47 -1.26 13.99
CA ASP A 4 11.85 -0.96 13.58
C ASP A 4 11.99 -0.64 12.08
N GLY A 5 10.92 -0.81 11.29
CA GLY A 5 10.92 -0.47 9.87
C GLY A 5 11.87 -1.32 9.02
N GLY A 6 12.36 -2.44 9.56
CA GLY A 6 13.23 -3.39 8.85
C GLY A 6 12.52 -4.14 7.72
N ASN A 7 11.21 -4.30 7.81
CA ASN A 7 10.38 -5.05 6.87
C ASN A 7 9.59 -4.12 5.93
N LYS A 8 10.31 -3.35 5.10
CA LYS A 8 9.68 -2.51 4.07
C LYS A 8 9.11 -3.41 2.97
N GLN A 9 7.79 -3.41 2.83
CA GLN A 9 7.09 -4.11 1.76
C GLN A 9 6.43 -3.11 0.81
N VAL A 10 6.46 -3.41 -0.49
CA VAL A 10 5.70 -2.65 -1.48
C VAL A 10 4.24 -3.08 -1.38
N LEU A 11 3.38 -2.20 -0.86
CA LEU A 11 1.96 -2.47 -0.69
C LEU A 11 1.12 -2.01 -1.88
N LEU A 12 1.60 -1.02 -2.63
CA LEU A 12 0.89 -0.45 -3.76
C LEU A 12 1.87 -0.16 -4.89
N CYS A 13 1.58 -0.66 -6.08
CA CYS A 13 2.27 -0.33 -7.32
C CYS A 13 1.22 0.15 -8.32
N LEU A 14 1.22 1.44 -8.65
CA LEU A 14 0.27 2.02 -9.59
C LEU A 14 0.87 1.93 -11.01
N PRO A 15 0.12 1.42 -12.00
CA PRO A 15 0.61 1.28 -13.38
C PRO A 15 0.90 2.64 -14.04
N ASP A 16 0.24 3.70 -13.56
CA ASP A 16 0.35 5.08 -14.04
C ASP A 16 0.87 5.96 -12.91
N SER A 17 2.20 5.95 -12.71
CA SER A 17 2.89 6.80 -11.72
C SER A 17 2.78 8.31 -11.98
N SER A 18 2.01 8.73 -12.99
CA SER A 18 1.65 10.11 -13.27
C SER A 18 0.52 10.58 -12.34
N GLY A 19 0.79 10.57 -11.04
CA GLY A 19 -0.17 10.97 -10.02
C GLY A 19 0.49 11.11 -8.65
N LYS A 20 -0.19 11.78 -7.73
CA LYS A 20 0.30 12.02 -6.37
C LYS A 20 -0.62 11.37 -5.35
N ILE A 21 -0.01 10.67 -4.39
CA ILE A 21 -0.69 10.20 -3.18
C ILE A 21 -0.54 11.29 -2.11
N ASN A 22 -1.66 11.73 -1.56
CA ASN A 22 -1.73 12.69 -0.45
C ASN A 22 -2.58 12.07 0.68
N ASP A 23 -2.46 12.62 1.90
CA ASP A 23 -3.25 12.21 3.07
C ASP A 23 -3.38 10.69 3.24
N LEU A 24 -2.32 10.06 3.76
CA LEU A 24 -2.28 8.63 4.04
C LEU A 24 -2.60 8.37 5.51
N ALA A 25 -3.58 7.51 5.76
CA ALA A 25 -3.98 7.09 7.10
C ALA A 25 -4.13 5.57 7.17
N TRP A 26 -3.61 4.99 8.26
CA TRP A 26 -3.81 3.58 8.56
C TRP A 26 -5.07 3.38 9.39
N SER A 27 -5.76 2.27 9.11
CA SER A 27 -6.71 1.70 10.07
C SER A 27 -6.00 1.41 11.40
N PRO A 28 -6.68 1.58 12.55
CA PRO A 28 -6.07 1.33 13.86
C PRO A 28 -5.62 -0.13 14.06
N ASP A 29 -6.27 -1.07 13.39
CA ASP A 29 -5.95 -2.50 13.39
C ASP A 29 -4.89 -2.89 12.34
N GLY A 30 -4.54 -1.97 11.43
CA GLY A 30 -3.47 -2.15 10.44
C GLY A 30 -3.86 -3.01 9.22
N SER A 31 -5.13 -3.39 9.07
CA SER A 31 -5.60 -4.21 7.94
C SER A 31 -5.93 -3.39 6.70
N GLU A 32 -6.05 -2.07 6.82
CA GLU A 32 -6.42 -1.18 5.72
C GLU A 32 -5.61 0.13 5.74
N ILE A 33 -5.40 0.70 4.55
CA ILE A 33 -4.85 2.04 4.34
C ILE A 33 -5.84 2.87 3.54
N ALA A 34 -6.24 4.03 4.06
CA ALA A 34 -6.94 5.05 3.29
C ALA A 34 -5.92 6.07 2.75
N PHE A 35 -6.05 6.41 1.47
CA PHE A 35 -5.22 7.44 0.84
C PHE A 35 -5.96 8.19 -0.24
N VAL A 36 -5.52 9.42 -0.49
CA VAL A 36 -6.06 10.25 -1.56
C VAL A 36 -5.14 10.15 -2.77
N PHE A 37 -5.67 9.69 -3.90
CA PHE A 37 -4.93 9.65 -5.15
C PHE A 37 -5.43 10.72 -6.11
N GLN A 38 -4.50 11.47 -6.67
CA GLN A 38 -4.77 12.44 -7.72
C GLN A 38 -3.89 12.13 -8.93
N PRO A 39 -4.46 11.56 -10.01
CA PRO A 39 -3.77 11.43 -11.28
C PRO A 39 -3.55 12.81 -11.91
N ASP A 40 -2.46 12.98 -12.66
CA ASP A 40 -2.11 14.25 -13.34
C ASP A 40 -3.20 14.68 -14.34
N SER A 41 -3.85 13.71 -14.99
CA SER A 41 -4.88 13.92 -16.00
C SER A 41 -6.31 13.89 -15.45
N GLY A 42 -6.50 13.77 -14.13
CA GLY A 42 -7.79 13.44 -13.54
C GLY A 42 -8.11 14.14 -12.23
N ASN A 43 -9.24 13.74 -11.64
CA ASN A 43 -9.71 14.27 -10.38
C ASN A 43 -9.11 13.52 -9.19
N ARG A 44 -9.07 14.22 -8.07
CA ARG A 44 -8.66 13.66 -6.79
C ARG A 44 -9.78 12.82 -6.21
N ASP A 45 -9.47 11.57 -5.90
CA ASP A 45 -10.40 10.60 -5.33
C ASP A 45 -9.79 9.89 -4.11
N ILE A 46 -10.66 9.35 -3.25
CA ILE A 46 -10.28 8.65 -2.02
C ILE A 46 -10.32 7.15 -2.30
N TYR A 47 -9.24 6.47 -1.95
CA TYR A 47 -9.08 5.04 -2.14
C TYR A 47 -8.78 4.37 -0.79
N VAL A 48 -9.30 3.16 -0.62
CA VAL A 48 -9.01 2.29 0.52
C VAL A 48 -8.37 1.03 -0.02
N LEU A 49 -7.18 0.71 0.49
CA LEU A 49 -6.44 -0.49 0.18
C LEU A 49 -6.52 -1.44 1.36
N ASP A 50 -7.05 -2.64 1.11
CA ASP A 50 -6.92 -3.76 2.03
C ASP A 50 -5.46 -4.22 2.03
N VAL A 51 -4.86 -4.25 3.21
CA VAL A 51 -3.50 -4.69 3.44
C VAL A 51 -3.58 -6.16 3.81
N PRO A 52 -3.26 -7.08 2.87
CA PRO A 52 -3.26 -8.48 3.21
C PRO A 52 -2.28 -8.68 4.38
N ALA A 53 -2.72 -9.40 5.41
CA ALA A 53 -1.81 -9.91 6.40
C ALA A 53 -0.74 -10.71 5.65
N VAL A 54 0.47 -10.14 5.57
CA VAL A 54 1.58 -10.82 4.92
C VAL A 54 1.98 -11.98 5.85
N SER A 55 1.23 -13.08 5.77
CA SER A 55 1.82 -14.38 6.05
C SER A 55 2.91 -14.49 5.00
N ALA A 56 4.15 -14.34 5.45
CA ALA A 56 5.35 -14.49 4.65
C ALA A 56 5.10 -15.54 3.58
N ILE A 57 5.32 -15.19 2.32
CA ILE A 57 5.39 -16.16 1.25
C ILE A 57 6.54 -17.12 1.56
N ALA A 58 6.25 -18.13 2.38
CA ALA A 58 7.03 -19.34 2.50
C ALA A 58 6.73 -20.13 1.22
N GLY A 59 7.73 -20.21 0.35
CA GLY A 59 7.70 -20.94 -0.92
C GLY A 59 7.97 -20.00 -2.09
N VAL A 60 8.92 -20.24 -2.98
CA VAL A 60 9.67 -21.44 -3.31
C VAL A 60 10.82 -20.97 -4.19
N VAL A 61 12.06 -21.16 -3.75
CA VAL A 61 13.19 -21.31 -4.68
C VAL A 61 13.26 -22.81 -4.93
N SER A 62 12.70 -23.21 -6.07
CA SER A 62 12.90 -24.55 -6.62
C SER A 62 14.34 -24.64 -7.14
N GLU A 63 14.99 -25.74 -6.78
CA GLU A 63 16.26 -26.35 -7.29
C GLU A 63 17.37 -25.46 -7.85
#